data_AF-G5A443-F1
#
_entry.id   AF-G5A443-F1
#
_cell.length_a   1.000
_cell.length_b   1.000
_cell.length_c   1.000
_cell.angle_alpha   90.00
_cell.angle_beta   90.00
_cell.angle_gamma   90.00
#
_symmetry.space_group_name_H-M   'P 1'
#
loop_
_entity.id
_entity.type
_entity.pdbx_description
1 polymer ?
#
loop_
_entity_poly.entity_id
_entity_poly.type
_entity_poly.pdbx_seq_one_letter_code
_entity_poly.pdbx_strand_id
1 'polypeptide(L)'
;MERQGVAGFIRQANLALGLIPVDRGVAALCHDSVFGELYVKGDSRALTDVVKSVLAVERHTGRRILDVTCHGFFAQRVKKMLELAHRQQQKIKMSRAAGTKELEADVAAPMDKLVVIDRMEDPLSMLLTPMTYEGLLDALVGVNHGVVTYEKEEEDAEDAASTSSSIKEESTTTTTTQKVVLNHLDALFDEIRDVNFNLVSNQLVDVAKDLATEVRGSSAGSSADLPKDSQAAFQKVKALLAKAPHLVKKKRSLAHHLQLVQRIRELSTQLALRGCVETEMTIMSAGPSASSAAAKDVDSFLEEAILREPPLNLYDVIKLLCLCSLVRGGLKPDTLAWYRQQLCHTYGHQILPLLVQLEKMDLLSVENRFDFPKMRKQLLLMRGALDDEDTRHPSDIHFMFPYTGYAPMSIRLLQESLGMKYKTLAKDPTSSLLSLGSGSGNNSSSHHSMSSEAASNYDSANGGKRTNVLVYYVGGVTVAELTAFRFLNQKQSHFTFFIAATSICNGSRLLRAIY
;
A
#
# COMPACT_ATOMS: atom_id res chain seq x y z
N MET A 1 14.71 7.06 -34.19
CA MET A 1 15.97 7.73 -34.55
C MET A 1 16.47 7.34 -35.92
N GLU A 2 16.87 6.07 -36.17
CA GLU A 2 17.37 5.65 -37.50
C GLU A 2 16.33 5.82 -38.61
N ARG A 3 15.11 5.29 -38.43
CA ARG A 3 13.98 5.49 -39.37
C ARG A 3 13.56 6.95 -39.56
N GLN A 4 13.98 7.85 -38.66
CA GLN A 4 13.65 9.27 -38.70
C GLN A 4 14.83 10.12 -39.23
N GLY A 5 15.96 9.50 -39.64
CA GLY A 5 17.13 10.19 -40.20
C GLY A 5 17.96 10.98 -39.19
N VAL A 6 17.66 10.90 -37.89
CA VAL A 6 18.34 11.67 -36.84
C VAL A 6 19.43 10.87 -36.12
N ALA A 7 19.64 9.61 -36.51
CA ALA A 7 20.74 8.80 -35.97
C ALA A 7 22.09 9.42 -36.39
N GLY A 8 22.93 9.75 -35.40
CA GLY A 8 24.22 10.41 -35.61
C GLY A 8 24.26 11.88 -35.14
N PHE A 9 23.11 12.56 -35.07
CA PHE A 9 23.01 13.93 -34.54
C PHE A 9 22.74 13.97 -33.04
N ILE A 10 22.25 12.88 -32.47
CA ILE A 10 21.88 12.76 -31.07
C ILE A 10 22.88 11.86 -30.35
N ARG A 11 23.53 12.40 -29.32
CA ARG A 11 24.35 11.60 -28.40
C ARG A 11 23.43 10.83 -27.46
N GLN A 12 23.47 9.51 -27.56
CA GLN A 12 22.66 8.62 -26.74
C GLN A 12 23.49 8.13 -25.55
N ALA A 13 22.90 8.19 -24.35
CA ALA A 13 23.44 7.59 -23.15
C ALA A 13 22.31 6.88 -22.40
N ASN A 14 22.60 5.69 -21.88
CA ASN A 14 21.64 4.92 -21.08
C ASN A 14 21.87 5.24 -19.59
N LEU A 15 20.89 5.88 -18.95
CA LEU A 15 20.88 6.08 -17.50
C LEU A 15 20.04 4.97 -16.84
N ALA A 16 20.71 3.97 -16.28
CA ALA A 16 20.06 2.87 -15.58
C ALA A 16 19.83 3.23 -14.11
N LEU A 17 18.72 3.92 -13.81
CA LEU A 17 18.38 4.33 -12.44
C LEU A 17 18.09 3.15 -11.50
N GLY A 18 17.50 2.07 -12.02
CA GLY A 18 17.18 0.89 -11.22
C GLY A 18 16.17 1.19 -10.11
N LEU A 19 16.40 0.64 -8.90
CA LEU A 19 15.55 0.90 -7.74
C LEU A 19 15.83 2.29 -7.15
N ILE A 20 14.78 3.10 -7.05
CA ILE A 20 14.81 4.42 -6.43
C ILE A 20 14.31 4.28 -4.99
N PRO A 21 15.06 4.72 -3.96
CA PRO A 21 14.58 4.73 -2.58
C PRO A 21 13.45 5.74 -2.44
N VAL A 22 12.25 5.25 -2.18
CA VAL A 22 11.04 6.08 -2.02
C VAL A 22 10.71 6.32 -0.55
N ASP A 23 11.13 5.42 0.34
CA ASP A 23 10.91 5.53 1.78
C ASP A 23 11.92 4.71 2.59
N ARG A 24 11.84 4.77 3.93
CA ARG A 24 12.71 4.00 4.81
C ARG A 24 12.52 2.50 4.58
N GLY A 25 13.53 1.87 4.01
CA GLY A 25 13.50 0.43 3.69
C GLY A 25 12.59 0.08 2.52
N VAL A 26 12.16 1.05 1.71
CA VAL A 26 11.31 0.84 0.53
C VAL A 26 11.96 1.48 -0.70
N ALA A 27 12.09 0.71 -1.76
CA ALA A 27 12.54 1.20 -3.06
C ALA A 27 11.60 0.72 -4.18
N ALA A 28 11.48 1.51 -5.25
CA ALA A 28 10.64 1.15 -6.39
C ALA A 28 11.32 1.47 -7.73
N LEU A 29 10.93 0.74 -8.78
CA LEU A 29 11.32 1.08 -10.16
C LEU A 29 10.52 2.28 -10.71
N CYS A 30 9.42 2.65 -10.06
CA CYS A 30 8.50 3.72 -10.50
C CYS A 30 7.94 3.47 -11.92
N HIS A 31 7.72 2.22 -12.30
CA HIS A 31 7.08 1.85 -13.57
C HIS A 31 5.56 1.87 -13.41
N ASP A 32 4.95 3.06 -13.47
CA ASP A 32 3.51 3.24 -13.19
C ASP A 32 2.59 2.47 -14.15
N SER A 33 3.04 2.19 -15.38
CA SER A 33 2.31 1.41 -16.40
C SER A 33 2.48 -0.10 -16.30
N VAL A 34 3.32 -0.60 -15.38
CA VAL A 34 3.77 -2.01 -15.36
C VAL A 34 2.62 -3.01 -15.20
N PHE A 35 1.56 -2.64 -14.48
CA PHE A 35 0.40 -3.51 -14.32
C PHE A 35 -0.28 -3.75 -15.68
N GLY A 36 -0.65 -2.67 -16.39
CA GLY A 36 -1.27 -2.78 -17.72
C GLY A 36 -0.34 -3.46 -18.74
N GLU A 37 0.97 -3.22 -18.67
CA GLU A 37 1.95 -3.91 -19.52
C GLU A 37 1.94 -5.42 -19.28
N LEU A 38 2.06 -5.86 -18.02
CA LEU A 38 2.15 -7.29 -17.68
C LEU A 38 0.83 -8.03 -17.91
N TYR A 39 -0.26 -7.53 -17.34
CA TYR A 39 -1.52 -8.28 -17.22
C TYR A 39 -2.50 -8.03 -18.37
N VAL A 40 -2.41 -6.88 -19.06
CA VAL A 40 -3.33 -6.51 -20.15
C VAL A 40 -2.68 -6.67 -21.52
N LYS A 41 -1.46 -6.13 -21.69
CA LYS A 41 -0.73 -6.16 -22.97
C LYS A 41 0.10 -7.44 -23.16
N GLY A 42 0.35 -8.20 -22.08
CA GLY A 42 1.22 -9.39 -22.10
C GLY A 42 2.71 -9.06 -22.30
N ASP A 43 3.10 -7.82 -22.05
CA ASP A 43 4.47 -7.34 -22.19
C ASP A 43 5.31 -7.61 -20.93
N SER A 44 6.13 -8.66 -20.99
CA SER A 44 6.99 -9.08 -19.88
C SER A 44 8.35 -8.36 -19.80
N ARG A 45 8.60 -7.30 -20.59
CA ARG A 45 9.90 -6.62 -20.63
C ARG A 45 10.32 -6.06 -19.26
N ALA A 46 9.36 -5.51 -18.50
CA ALA A 46 9.61 -4.95 -17.16
C ALA A 46 10.23 -5.95 -16.17
N LEU A 47 10.02 -7.27 -16.35
CA LEU A 47 10.64 -8.30 -15.52
C LEU A 47 12.17 -8.32 -15.66
N THR A 48 12.69 -7.85 -16.80
CA THR A 48 14.13 -7.71 -17.02
C THR A 48 14.71 -6.66 -16.07
N ASP A 49 13.99 -5.56 -15.84
CA ASP A 49 14.44 -4.49 -14.95
C ASP A 49 14.31 -4.90 -13.48
N VAL A 50 13.28 -5.71 -13.14
CA VAL A 50 13.20 -6.41 -11.85
C VAL A 50 14.47 -7.24 -11.62
N VAL A 51 14.83 -8.14 -12.56
CA VAL A 51 16.03 -9.00 -12.43
C VAL A 51 17.31 -8.17 -12.35
N LYS A 52 17.47 -7.15 -13.21
CA LYS A 52 18.65 -6.26 -13.15
C LYS A 52 18.76 -5.57 -11.79
N SER A 53 17.64 -5.16 -11.20
CA SER A 53 17.65 -4.48 -9.91
C SER A 53 18.03 -5.41 -8.75
N VAL A 54 17.57 -6.66 -8.77
CA VAL A 54 18.02 -7.69 -7.82
C VAL A 54 19.52 -7.95 -7.96
N LEU A 55 20.02 -8.11 -9.19
CA LEU A 55 21.46 -8.25 -9.44
C LEU A 55 22.26 -7.02 -8.99
N ALA A 56 21.67 -5.83 -9.03
CA ALA A 56 22.31 -4.61 -8.51
C ALA A 56 22.40 -4.64 -6.97
N VAL A 57 21.35 -5.12 -6.29
CA VAL A 57 21.37 -5.34 -4.83
C VAL A 57 22.45 -6.36 -4.45
N GLU A 58 22.55 -7.49 -5.16
CA GLU A 58 23.59 -8.50 -4.89
C GLU A 58 25.01 -7.96 -5.10
N ARG A 59 25.22 -7.14 -6.13
CA ARG A 59 26.50 -6.45 -6.36
C ARG A 59 26.81 -5.46 -5.24
N HIS A 60 25.82 -4.69 -4.80
CA HIS A 60 26.00 -3.68 -3.76
C HIS A 60 26.25 -4.29 -2.38
N THR A 61 25.58 -5.40 -2.07
CA THR A 61 25.77 -6.15 -0.82
C THR A 61 26.95 -7.13 -0.86
N GLY A 62 27.60 -7.28 -2.02
CA GLY A 62 28.71 -8.22 -2.22
C GLY A 62 28.32 -9.69 -2.12
N ARG A 63 27.02 -10.03 -2.01
CA ARG A 63 26.54 -11.39 -1.78
C ARG A 63 25.33 -11.71 -2.66
N ARG A 64 25.40 -12.88 -3.31
CA ARG A 64 24.27 -13.46 -4.04
C ARG A 64 23.20 -13.98 -3.06
N ILE A 65 21.93 -13.70 -3.36
CA ILE A 65 20.80 -14.22 -2.57
C ILE A 65 20.44 -15.61 -3.09
N LEU A 66 20.59 -16.63 -2.26
CA LEU A 66 20.38 -18.03 -2.66
C LEU A 66 18.96 -18.52 -2.34
N ASP A 67 18.39 -18.05 -1.23
CA ASP A 67 17.06 -18.44 -0.80
C ASP A 67 16.01 -17.55 -1.48
N VAL A 68 15.37 -18.09 -2.52
CA VAL A 68 14.39 -17.38 -3.35
C VAL A 68 13.04 -18.10 -3.34
N THR A 69 12.08 -17.47 -2.68
CA THR A 69 10.66 -17.87 -2.64
C THR A 69 9.86 -17.05 -3.64
N CYS A 70 8.88 -17.67 -4.31
CA CYS A 70 8.04 -17.01 -5.30
C CYS A 70 6.57 -17.34 -5.08
N HIS A 71 5.72 -16.31 -5.11
CA HIS A 71 4.28 -16.42 -5.11
C HIS A 71 3.74 -15.85 -6.42
N GLY A 72 3.10 -16.70 -7.22
CA GLY A 72 2.49 -16.36 -8.50
C GLY A 72 3.36 -16.47 -9.75
N PHE A 73 2.72 -16.26 -10.89
CA PHE A 73 3.25 -16.60 -12.21
C PHE A 73 4.46 -15.74 -12.60
N PHE A 74 4.34 -14.41 -12.49
CA PHE A 74 5.42 -13.51 -12.83
C PHE A 74 6.58 -13.58 -11.83
N ALA A 75 6.31 -13.90 -10.57
CA ALA A 75 7.36 -14.17 -9.58
C ALA A 75 8.22 -15.38 -9.99
N GLN A 76 7.60 -16.49 -10.41
CA GLN A 76 8.34 -17.65 -10.91
C GLN A 76 9.14 -17.32 -12.19
N ARG A 77 8.60 -16.47 -13.06
CA ARG A 77 9.31 -16.02 -14.27
C ARG A 77 10.54 -15.18 -13.91
N VAL A 78 10.42 -14.27 -12.95
CA VAL A 78 11.55 -13.50 -12.40
C VAL A 78 12.63 -14.44 -11.85
N LYS A 79 12.27 -15.45 -11.05
CA LYS A 79 13.23 -16.43 -10.52
C LYS A 79 13.98 -17.17 -11.64
N LYS A 80 13.28 -17.67 -12.65
CA LYS A 80 13.91 -18.33 -13.81
C LYS A 80 14.87 -17.40 -14.54
N MET A 81 14.48 -16.15 -14.76
CA MET A 81 15.33 -15.15 -15.42
C MET A 81 16.55 -14.79 -14.56
N LEU A 82 16.40 -14.68 -13.25
CA LEU A 82 17.48 -14.43 -12.30
C LEU A 82 18.49 -15.59 -12.27
N GLU A 83 18.01 -16.84 -12.25
CA GLU A 83 18.86 -18.04 -12.34
C GLU A 83 19.65 -18.07 -13.66
N LEU A 84 19.03 -17.73 -14.79
CA LEU A 84 19.71 -17.64 -16.09
C LEU A 84 20.78 -16.55 -16.08
N ALA A 85 20.47 -15.37 -15.53
CA ALA A 85 21.43 -14.28 -15.41
C ALA A 85 22.64 -14.67 -14.55
N HIS A 86 22.42 -15.39 -13.44
CA HIS A 86 23.50 -15.93 -12.61
C HIS A 86 24.39 -16.92 -13.38
N ARG A 87 23.81 -17.86 -14.12
CA ARG A 87 24.57 -18.82 -14.95
C ARG A 87 25.42 -18.10 -16.00
N GLN A 88 24.87 -17.04 -16.61
CA GLN A 88 25.59 -16.25 -17.60
C GLN A 88 26.76 -15.48 -16.98
N GLN A 89 26.57 -14.86 -15.81
CA GLN A 89 27.64 -14.17 -15.08
C GLN A 89 28.76 -15.15 -14.68
N GLN A 90 28.42 -16.35 -14.23
CA GLN A 90 29.40 -17.39 -13.92
C GLN A 90 30.22 -17.80 -15.15
N LYS A 91 29.58 -18.03 -16.30
CA LYS A 91 30.28 -18.32 -17.57
C LYS A 91 31.24 -17.19 -17.97
N ILE A 92 30.81 -15.94 -17.83
CA ILE A 92 31.65 -14.77 -18.13
C ILE A 92 32.85 -14.71 -17.18
N LYS A 93 32.64 -14.92 -15.86
CA LYS A 93 33.73 -14.95 -14.87
C LYS A 93 34.72 -16.07 -15.14
N MET A 94 34.28 -17.26 -15.57
CA MET A 94 35.17 -18.36 -15.95
C MET A 94 35.95 -18.10 -17.25
N SER A 95 35.41 -17.28 -18.16
CA SER A 95 36.07 -16.92 -19.43
C SER A 95 37.07 -15.76 -19.32
N ARG A 96 37.00 -14.95 -18.24
CA ARG A 96 37.94 -13.86 -17.99
C ARG A 96 39.09 -14.36 -17.13
N ALA A 97 40.32 -14.27 -17.63
CA ALA A 97 41.53 -14.55 -16.87
C ALA A 97 41.57 -13.73 -15.57
N ALA A 98 41.96 -14.37 -14.48
CA ALA A 98 42.03 -13.82 -13.13
C ALA A 98 42.96 -12.60 -13.07
N GLY A 99 42.42 -11.38 -13.25
CA GLY A 99 43.24 -10.18 -13.34
C GLY A 99 42.62 -8.91 -12.73
N THR A 100 41.43 -8.99 -12.12
CA THR A 100 40.84 -7.81 -11.49
C THR A 100 40.20 -8.22 -10.19
N LYS A 101 40.86 -7.92 -9.06
CA LYS A 101 40.22 -7.95 -7.74
C LYS A 101 39.09 -6.92 -7.77
N GLU A 102 37.84 -7.39 -7.78
CA GLU A 102 36.70 -6.53 -7.51
C GLU A 102 36.94 -5.89 -6.13
N LEU A 103 36.89 -4.56 -6.06
CA LEU A 103 37.00 -3.84 -4.79
C LEU A 103 35.94 -4.43 -3.84
N GLU A 104 36.39 -5.02 -2.73
CA GLU A 104 35.52 -5.42 -1.64
C GLU A 104 34.87 -4.15 -1.10
N ALA A 105 33.65 -3.87 -1.57
CA ALA A 105 32.84 -2.81 -1.00
C ALA A 105 32.62 -3.13 0.47
N ASP A 106 32.80 -2.13 1.33
CA ASP A 106 32.50 -2.22 2.75
C ASP A 106 31.05 -2.73 2.91
N VAL A 107 30.90 -3.94 3.43
CA VAL A 107 29.67 -4.73 3.24
C VAL A 107 28.54 -4.11 4.04
N ALA A 108 27.64 -3.40 3.35
CA ALA A 108 26.31 -3.10 3.84
C ALA A 108 25.59 -4.44 4.12
N ALA A 109 24.80 -4.48 5.21
CA ALA A 109 24.19 -5.71 5.73
C ALA A 109 23.64 -6.63 4.61
N PRO A 110 24.11 -7.89 4.51
CA PRO A 110 23.72 -8.77 3.41
C PRO A 110 22.22 -9.07 3.45
N MET A 111 21.62 -9.27 2.28
CA MET A 111 20.27 -9.82 2.16
C MET A 111 20.35 -11.35 2.24
N ASP A 112 19.60 -11.96 3.15
CA ASP A 112 19.65 -13.39 3.39
C ASP A 112 18.62 -14.14 2.52
N LYS A 113 17.45 -13.55 2.30
CA LYS A 113 16.34 -14.14 1.55
C LYS A 113 15.73 -13.14 0.56
N LEU A 114 15.20 -13.66 -0.56
CA LEU A 114 14.39 -12.93 -1.52
C LEU A 114 13.02 -13.60 -1.62
N VAL A 115 11.95 -12.83 -1.40
CA VAL A 115 10.57 -13.28 -1.64
C VAL A 115 9.98 -12.43 -2.73
N VAL A 116 9.61 -13.02 -3.86
CA VAL A 116 8.99 -12.33 -4.99
C VAL A 116 7.49 -12.61 -4.99
N ILE A 117 6.67 -11.57 -5.02
CA ILE A 117 5.21 -11.64 -4.96
C ILE A 117 4.64 -11.03 -6.24
N ASP A 118 3.87 -11.81 -6.98
CA ASP A 118 3.05 -11.35 -8.10
C ASP A 118 1.78 -10.67 -7.56
N ARG A 119 1.46 -9.48 -8.07
CA ARG A 119 0.32 -8.67 -7.62
C ARG A 119 -1.01 -9.43 -7.70
N MET A 120 -1.19 -10.28 -8.72
CA MET A 120 -2.44 -11.02 -8.92
C MET A 120 -2.62 -12.18 -7.93
N GLU A 121 -1.62 -12.47 -7.08
CA GLU A 121 -1.83 -13.34 -5.93
C GLU A 121 -2.73 -12.68 -4.89
N ASP A 122 -2.85 -11.35 -4.83
CA ASP A 122 -3.75 -10.66 -3.90
C ASP A 122 -4.35 -9.39 -4.52
N PRO A 123 -5.35 -9.54 -5.43
CA PRO A 123 -6.05 -8.40 -5.98
C PRO A 123 -6.92 -7.66 -4.94
N LEU A 124 -7.35 -8.35 -3.88
CA LEU A 124 -8.22 -7.78 -2.84
C LEU A 124 -7.56 -6.60 -2.13
N SER A 125 -6.27 -6.70 -1.76
CA SER A 125 -5.54 -5.62 -1.09
C SER A 125 -5.47 -4.32 -1.92
N MET A 126 -5.60 -4.38 -3.24
CA MET A 126 -5.70 -3.18 -4.09
C MET A 126 -7.11 -2.60 -4.13
N LEU A 127 -8.13 -3.45 -4.08
CA LEU A 127 -9.52 -3.06 -4.25
C LEU A 127 -10.10 -2.50 -2.94
N LEU A 128 -9.74 -3.06 -1.79
CA LEU A 128 -10.28 -2.62 -0.50
C LEU A 128 -9.79 -1.23 -0.10
N THR A 129 -10.66 -0.45 0.55
CA THR A 129 -10.33 0.87 1.07
C THR A 129 -9.59 0.74 2.42
N PRO A 130 -8.31 1.16 2.50
CA PRO A 130 -7.58 1.15 3.78
C PRO A 130 -8.04 2.29 4.69
N MET A 131 -7.83 2.17 6.00
CA MET A 131 -8.23 3.20 6.98
C MET A 131 -7.08 3.85 7.75
N THR A 132 -5.84 3.51 7.42
CA THR A 132 -4.66 4.25 7.89
C THR A 132 -4.60 5.63 7.23
N TYR A 133 -4.03 6.63 7.90
CA TYR A 133 -3.93 8.00 7.36
C TYR A 133 -3.32 8.06 5.96
N GLU A 134 -2.16 7.45 5.75
CA GLU A 134 -1.50 7.45 4.44
C GLU A 134 -2.28 6.64 3.40
N GLY A 135 -2.90 5.53 3.83
CA GLY A 135 -3.77 4.74 2.99
C GLY A 135 -4.95 5.55 2.43
N LEU A 136 -5.62 6.34 3.27
CA LEU A 136 -6.71 7.22 2.83
C LEU A 136 -6.22 8.40 2.00
N LEU A 137 -5.04 8.96 2.31
CA LEU A 137 -4.42 9.96 1.44
C LEU A 137 -4.22 9.41 0.03
N ASP A 138 -3.66 8.20 -0.09
CA ASP A 138 -3.43 7.60 -1.40
C ASP A 138 -4.72 7.21 -2.13
N ALA A 139 -5.72 6.70 -1.39
CA ALA A 139 -6.98 6.23 -1.96
C ALA A 139 -7.91 7.38 -2.39
N LEU A 140 -7.99 8.47 -1.61
CA LEU A 140 -8.99 9.53 -1.80
C LEU A 140 -8.40 10.82 -2.37
N VAL A 141 -7.21 11.23 -1.92
CA VAL A 141 -6.58 12.48 -2.37
C VAL A 141 -5.64 12.22 -3.56
N GLY A 142 -4.94 11.09 -3.54
CA GLY A 142 -3.95 10.70 -4.52
C GLY A 142 -2.53 11.17 -4.13
N VAL A 143 -1.64 10.21 -3.91
CA VAL A 143 -0.22 10.44 -3.63
C VAL A 143 0.59 10.03 -4.85
N ASN A 144 1.36 10.93 -5.46
CA ASN A 144 2.19 10.59 -6.61
C ASN A 144 3.68 10.68 -6.26
N HIS A 145 4.35 9.53 -6.16
CA HIS A 145 5.77 9.43 -5.78
C HIS A 145 6.11 10.24 -4.50
N GLY A 146 5.24 10.13 -3.48
CA GLY A 146 5.37 10.87 -2.22
C GLY A 146 4.91 12.33 -2.28
N VAL A 147 4.35 12.80 -3.39
CA VAL A 147 3.85 14.17 -3.53
C VAL A 147 2.32 14.19 -3.47
N VAL A 148 1.78 15.05 -2.62
CA VAL A 148 0.33 15.33 -2.53
C VAL A 148 0.08 16.77 -2.92
N THR A 149 -1.01 16.99 -3.65
CA THR A 149 -1.46 18.31 -4.07
C THR A 149 -2.84 18.57 -3.48
N TYR A 150 -3.05 19.74 -2.87
CA TYR A 150 -4.35 20.14 -2.34
C TYR A 150 -4.58 21.64 -2.56
N GLU A 151 -5.83 22.06 -2.55
CA GLU A 151 -6.23 23.47 -2.69
C GLU A 151 -6.30 24.09 -1.30
N LYS A 152 -5.73 25.29 -1.16
CA LYS A 152 -5.80 26.08 0.06
C LYS A 152 -6.53 27.37 -0.25
N GLU A 153 -7.61 27.64 0.47
CA GLU A 153 -8.24 28.96 0.46
C GLU A 153 -7.29 29.95 1.13
N GLU A 154 -7.00 31.07 0.45
CA GLU A 154 -6.31 32.17 1.09
C GLU A 154 -7.29 32.86 2.05
N GLU A 155 -6.92 32.92 3.33
CA GLU A 155 -7.51 33.91 4.22
C GLU A 155 -6.98 35.25 3.72
N ASP A 156 -7.86 36.11 3.19
CA ASP A 156 -7.51 37.51 2.94
C ASP A 156 -6.87 38.03 4.23
N ALA A 157 -5.58 38.36 4.15
CA ALA A 157 -4.95 39.08 5.23
C ALA A 157 -5.74 40.38 5.37
N GLU A 158 -6.57 40.50 6.40
CA GLU A 158 -7.13 41.78 6.83
C GLU A 158 -5.95 42.66 7.28
N ASP A 159 -5.23 43.21 6.31
CA ASP A 159 -4.36 44.35 6.52
C ASP A 159 -5.28 45.51 6.85
N ALA A 160 -5.32 45.80 8.14
CA ALA A 160 -5.96 46.95 8.72
C ALA A 160 -5.47 48.24 8.06
N ALA A 161 -6.24 48.79 7.11
CA ALA A 161 -6.39 50.23 6.93
C ALA A 161 -7.49 50.60 5.91
N SER A 162 -8.38 51.49 6.36
CA SER A 162 -9.21 52.43 5.60
C SER A 162 -10.63 52.00 5.17
N THR A 163 -11.55 52.39 6.04
CA THR A 163 -12.89 52.96 5.81
C THR A 163 -13.19 53.40 4.37
N SER A 164 -14.14 52.75 3.71
CA SER A 164 -15.37 53.41 3.19
C SER A 164 -16.32 52.40 2.53
N SER A 165 -17.60 52.65 2.76
CA SER A 165 -18.78 51.91 2.29
C SER A 165 -18.87 51.79 0.77
N SER A 166 -19.17 50.59 0.24
CA SER A 166 -20.38 50.30 -0.58
C SER A 166 -20.31 48.93 -1.29
N ILE A 167 -21.46 48.25 -1.31
CA ILE A 167 -21.89 47.12 -2.16
C ILE A 167 -21.19 45.76 -1.95
N LYS A 168 -22.00 44.77 -1.55
CA LYS A 168 -21.66 43.34 -1.50
C LYS A 168 -21.54 42.80 -2.94
N GLU A 169 -20.34 42.77 -3.48
CA GLU A 169 -19.98 41.87 -4.58
C GLU A 169 -19.48 40.54 -4.00
N GLU A 170 -19.81 39.42 -4.66
CA GLU A 170 -19.39 38.08 -4.30
C GLU A 170 -17.86 38.02 -4.17
N SER A 171 -17.36 37.75 -2.96
CA SER A 171 -15.96 37.52 -2.70
C SER A 171 -15.50 36.28 -3.46
N THR A 172 -14.86 36.47 -4.61
CA THR A 172 -14.14 35.40 -5.31
C THR A 172 -12.97 34.98 -4.43
N THR A 173 -13.14 33.90 -3.66
CA THR A 173 -12.07 33.28 -2.87
C THR A 173 -10.96 32.84 -3.82
N THR A 174 -9.75 33.39 -3.68
CA THR A 174 -8.58 32.93 -4.42
C THR A 174 -8.08 31.64 -3.80
N THR A 175 -8.22 30.52 -4.53
CA THR A 175 -7.67 29.22 -4.12
C THR A 175 -6.27 29.05 -4.67
N THR A 176 -5.30 28.72 -3.81
CA THR A 176 -3.94 28.40 -4.23
C THR A 176 -3.68 26.90 -4.15
N THR A 177 -3.11 26.34 -5.21
CA THR A 177 -2.70 24.94 -5.23
C THR A 177 -1.39 24.76 -4.47
N GLN A 178 -1.41 24.00 -3.38
CA GLN A 178 -0.25 23.65 -2.58
C GLN A 178 0.27 22.26 -2.96
N LYS A 179 1.59 22.10 -3.04
CA LYS A 179 2.27 20.81 -3.24
C LYS A 179 3.13 20.48 -2.03
N VAL A 180 2.96 19.28 -1.48
CA VAL A 180 3.67 18.81 -0.29
C VAL A 180 4.31 17.46 -0.57
N VAL A 181 5.56 17.30 -0.15
CA VAL A 181 6.27 16.02 -0.18
C VAL A 181 6.08 15.34 1.17
N LEU A 182 5.51 14.14 1.16
CA LEU A 182 5.25 13.28 2.31
C LEU A 182 6.20 12.09 2.29
N ASN A 183 7.09 12.01 3.27
CA ASN A 183 7.99 10.89 3.48
C ASN A 183 8.48 10.88 4.94
N HIS A 184 9.26 9.86 5.32
CA HIS A 184 9.81 9.70 6.67
C HIS A 184 10.73 10.83 7.17
N LEU A 185 11.10 11.82 6.34
CA LEU A 185 11.88 12.99 6.78
C LEU A 185 11.02 14.07 7.46
N ASP A 186 9.70 13.93 7.37
CA ASP A 186 8.75 14.64 8.21
C ASP A 186 8.39 13.77 9.42
N ALA A 187 8.90 14.16 10.60
CA ALA A 187 8.70 13.41 11.84
C ALA A 187 7.23 13.31 12.25
N LEU A 188 6.42 14.34 11.97
CA LEU A 188 4.99 14.28 12.28
C LEU A 188 4.30 13.27 11.37
N PHE A 189 4.60 13.31 10.07
CA PHE A 189 4.06 12.34 9.12
C PHE A 189 4.47 10.90 9.47
N ASP A 190 5.73 10.68 9.84
CA ASP A 190 6.24 9.35 10.24
C ASP A 190 5.48 8.79 11.46
N GLU A 191 5.04 9.65 12.38
CA GLU A 191 4.24 9.27 13.55
C GLU A 191 2.78 8.93 13.21
N ILE A 192 2.13 9.71 12.33
CA ILE A 192 0.68 9.61 12.10
C ILE A 192 0.29 8.76 10.89
N ARG A 193 1.21 8.49 9.95
CA ARG A 193 0.90 7.84 8.64
C ARG A 193 0.25 6.47 8.73
N ASP A 194 0.67 5.68 9.71
CA ASP A 194 0.21 4.30 9.92
C ASP A 194 -0.95 4.20 10.92
N VAL A 195 -1.41 5.34 11.47
CA VAL A 195 -2.48 5.39 12.48
C VAL A 195 -3.85 5.31 11.80
N ASN A 196 -4.81 4.62 12.44
CA ASN A 196 -6.22 4.64 12.03
C ASN A 196 -6.71 6.10 11.97
N PHE A 197 -7.27 6.49 10.83
CA PHE A 197 -7.73 7.84 10.56
C PHE A 197 -8.67 8.42 11.61
N ASN A 198 -9.53 7.59 12.23
CA ASN A 198 -10.43 8.04 13.29
C ASN A 198 -9.68 8.64 14.49
N LEU A 199 -8.45 8.16 14.75
CA LEU A 199 -7.62 8.57 15.88
C LEU A 199 -6.70 9.75 15.54
N VAL A 200 -6.43 10.01 14.26
CA VAL A 200 -5.45 11.01 13.80
C VAL A 200 -5.82 12.42 14.25
N SER A 201 -7.10 12.79 14.21
CA SER A 201 -7.51 14.15 14.58
C SER A 201 -7.22 14.47 16.05
N ASN A 202 -7.40 13.51 16.96
CA ASN A 202 -7.07 13.70 18.37
C ASN A 202 -5.55 13.87 18.56
N GLN A 203 -4.75 13.05 17.88
CA GLN A 203 -3.29 13.19 17.89
C GLN A 203 -2.82 14.55 17.35
N LEU A 204 -3.40 15.05 16.25
CA LEU A 204 -3.05 16.36 15.72
C LEU A 204 -3.43 17.51 16.66
N VAL A 205 -4.55 17.39 17.38
CA VAL A 205 -4.94 18.37 18.42
C VAL A 205 -3.91 18.39 19.55
N ASP A 206 -3.45 17.24 20.00
CA ASP A 206 -2.44 17.15 21.05
C ASP A 206 -1.09 17.73 20.58
N VAL A 207 -0.65 17.39 19.36
CA VAL A 207 0.54 17.99 18.74
C VAL A 207 0.40 19.52 18.61
N ALA A 208 -0.80 20.03 18.31
CA ALA A 208 -1.06 21.46 18.22
C ALA A 208 -0.97 22.16 19.59
N LYS A 209 -1.51 21.54 20.65
CA LYS A 209 -1.40 22.04 22.03
C LYS A 209 0.06 22.07 22.48
N ASP A 210 0.80 21.00 22.24
CA ASP A 210 2.21 20.89 22.59
C ASP A 210 3.03 21.95 21.86
N LEU A 211 2.81 22.11 20.55
CA LEU A 211 3.46 23.15 19.75
C LEU A 211 3.14 24.56 20.30
N ALA A 212 1.88 24.83 20.67
CA ALA A 212 1.49 26.10 21.25
C ALA A 212 2.17 26.36 22.61
N THR A 213 2.35 25.32 23.43
CA THR A 213 3.11 25.45 24.69
C THR A 213 4.60 25.68 24.45
N GLU A 214 5.20 25.04 23.43
CA GLU A 214 6.61 25.21 23.08
C GLU A 214 6.90 26.62 22.51
N VAL A 215 6.00 27.14 21.66
CA VAL A 215 6.02 28.52 21.17
C VAL A 215 5.87 29.49 22.34
N ARG A 216 4.86 29.30 23.20
CA ARG A 216 4.65 30.18 24.36
C ARG A 216 5.79 30.10 25.36
N GLY A 217 6.37 28.94 25.64
CA GLY A 217 7.54 28.80 26.50
C GLY A 217 8.80 29.46 25.92
N SER A 218 8.89 29.54 24.59
CA SER A 218 9.92 30.30 23.88
C SER A 218 9.68 31.82 23.94
N SER A 219 8.41 32.26 24.00
CA SER A 219 8.00 33.67 24.09
C SER A 219 7.82 34.20 25.52
N ALA A 220 7.58 33.33 26.50
CA ALA A 220 7.38 33.63 27.93
C ALA A 220 8.71 33.88 28.66
N GLY A 221 9.84 33.82 27.95
CA GLY A 221 11.02 34.61 28.27
C GLY A 221 10.76 36.10 27.97
N SER A 222 9.71 36.67 28.54
CA SER A 222 9.53 38.12 28.60
C SER A 222 10.78 38.75 29.20
N SER A 223 11.14 39.94 28.72
CA SER A 223 12.28 40.77 29.14
C SER A 223 12.45 40.99 30.65
N ALA A 224 11.48 40.58 31.46
CA ALA A 224 11.49 40.64 32.92
C ALA A 224 12.30 39.53 33.61
N ASP A 225 12.65 38.43 32.92
CA ASP A 225 13.31 37.25 33.52
C ASP A 225 14.64 36.88 32.80
N LEU A 226 15.31 37.89 32.26
CA LEU A 226 16.67 37.78 31.75
C LEU A 226 17.64 37.71 32.94
N PRO A 227 18.54 36.71 33.01
CA PRO A 227 19.64 36.74 33.97
C PRO A 227 20.40 38.06 33.80
N LYS A 228 20.75 38.75 34.91
CA LYS A 228 21.60 39.95 34.87
C LYS A 228 22.97 39.69 34.21
N ASP A 229 23.31 38.41 34.03
CA ASP A 229 24.53 37.92 33.42
C ASP A 229 24.42 37.85 31.89
N SER A 230 25.14 38.73 31.21
CA SER A 230 25.09 38.94 29.74
C SER A 230 25.39 37.67 28.93
N GLN A 231 26.26 36.79 29.44
CA GLN A 231 26.55 35.52 28.77
C GLN A 231 25.38 34.53 28.85
N ALA A 232 24.69 34.43 29.98
CA ALA A 232 23.56 33.52 30.15
C ALA A 232 22.36 33.96 29.28
N ALA A 233 22.13 35.28 29.18
CA ALA A 233 21.15 35.85 28.25
C ALA A 233 21.49 35.53 26.78
N PHE A 234 22.75 35.71 26.37
CA PHE A 234 23.20 35.40 25.00
C PHE A 234 23.05 33.91 24.67
N GLN A 235 23.39 33.01 25.58
CA GLN A 235 23.22 31.56 25.39
C GLN A 235 21.74 31.17 25.25
N LYS A 236 20.83 31.81 26.00
CA LYS A 236 19.38 31.60 25.89
C LYS A 236 18.85 32.08 24.54
N VAL A 237 19.27 33.25 24.06
CA VAL A 237 18.92 33.77 22.72
C VAL A 237 19.48 32.87 21.61
N LYS A 238 20.74 32.43 21.72
CA LYS A 238 21.36 31.49 20.78
C LYS A 238 20.61 30.16 20.72
N ALA A 239 20.17 29.64 21.87
CA ALA A 239 19.37 28.42 21.95
C ALA A 239 17.98 28.58 21.31
N LEU A 240 17.32 29.74 21.50
CA LEU A 240 16.03 30.05 20.85
C LEU A 240 16.18 30.17 19.33
N LEU A 241 17.22 30.87 18.85
CA LEU A 241 17.49 31.00 17.42
C LEU A 241 17.78 29.64 16.76
N ALA A 242 18.45 28.74 17.48
CA ALA A 242 18.69 27.37 17.02
C ALA A 242 17.39 26.53 16.95
N LYS A 243 16.40 26.78 17.83
CA LYS A 243 15.12 26.07 17.86
C LYS A 243 14.08 26.61 16.87
N ALA A 244 14.14 27.90 16.54
CA ALA A 244 13.21 28.57 15.63
C ALA A 244 12.95 27.82 14.30
N PRO A 245 13.98 27.37 13.52
CA PRO A 245 13.73 26.69 12.25
C PRO A 245 12.98 25.35 12.43
N HIS A 246 13.27 24.62 13.51
CA HIS A 246 12.58 23.37 13.82
C HIS A 246 11.09 23.62 14.13
N LEU A 247 10.81 24.65 14.94
CA LEU A 247 9.45 25.04 15.31
C LEU A 247 8.64 25.50 14.09
N VAL A 248 9.26 26.25 13.17
CA VAL A 248 8.65 26.66 11.90
C VAL A 248 8.36 25.44 11.02
N LYS A 249 9.30 24.49 10.90
CA LYS A 249 9.09 23.23 10.16
C LYS A 249 7.93 22.43 10.76
N LYS A 250 7.88 22.26 12.08
CA LYS A 250 6.81 21.54 12.78
C LYS A 250 5.45 22.22 12.63
N LYS A 251 5.40 23.56 12.74
CA LYS A 251 4.18 24.36 12.48
C LYS A 251 3.68 24.18 11.05
N ARG A 252 4.59 24.24 10.06
CA ARG A 252 4.26 24.05 8.64
C ARG A 252 3.74 22.65 8.35
N SER A 253 4.43 21.62 8.85
CA SER A 253 4.00 20.22 8.73
C SER A 253 2.61 20.01 9.33
N LEU A 254 2.38 20.48 10.56
CA LEU A 254 1.07 20.41 11.21
C LEU A 254 -0.02 21.09 10.38
N ALA A 255 0.25 22.29 9.85
CA ALA A 255 -0.72 22.99 8.99
C ALA A 255 -1.07 22.20 7.72
N HIS A 256 -0.09 21.59 7.06
CA HIS A 256 -0.33 20.71 5.92
C HIS A 256 -1.20 19.51 6.31
N HIS A 257 -0.90 18.83 7.42
CA HIS A 257 -1.65 17.66 7.86
C HIS A 257 -3.07 17.98 8.32
N LEU A 258 -3.31 19.14 8.94
CA LEU A 258 -4.67 19.60 9.27
C LEU A 258 -5.52 19.78 8.01
N GLN A 259 -4.98 20.43 6.98
CA GLN A 259 -5.66 20.62 5.69
C GLN A 259 -5.93 19.29 4.98
N LEU A 260 -4.96 18.39 4.96
CA LEU A 260 -5.11 17.07 4.37
C LEU A 260 -6.14 16.19 5.11
N VAL A 261 -6.17 16.25 6.45
CA VAL A 261 -7.19 15.55 7.25
C VAL A 261 -8.58 16.12 6.98
N GLN A 262 -8.72 17.45 6.91
CA GLN A 262 -9.98 18.08 6.52
C GLN A 262 -10.43 17.61 5.14
N ARG A 263 -9.52 17.59 4.16
CA ARG A 263 -9.83 17.13 2.81
C ARG A 263 -10.30 15.68 2.77
N ILE A 264 -9.66 14.78 3.52
CA ILE A 264 -10.13 13.39 3.65
C ILE A 264 -11.54 13.33 4.24
N ARG A 265 -11.85 14.15 5.27
CA ARG A 265 -13.19 14.20 5.90
C ARG A 265 -14.27 14.69 4.94
N GLU A 266 -13.97 15.69 4.12
CA GLU A 266 -14.90 16.18 3.09
C GLU A 266 -15.20 15.10 2.05
N LEU A 267 -14.18 14.35 1.62
CA LEU A 267 -14.37 13.25 0.68
C LEU A 267 -15.10 12.07 1.33
N SER A 268 -14.80 11.74 2.59
CA SER A 268 -15.39 10.58 3.29
C SER A 268 -16.85 10.76 3.69
N THR A 269 -17.34 12.00 3.81
CA THR A 269 -18.76 12.27 4.09
C THR A 269 -19.65 12.20 2.85
N GLN A 270 -19.07 12.06 1.65
CA GLN A 270 -19.83 11.84 0.43
C GLN A 270 -20.60 10.52 0.53
N LEU A 271 -21.93 10.58 0.41
CA LEU A 271 -22.80 9.41 0.54
C LEU A 271 -22.39 8.26 -0.39
N ALA A 272 -21.93 8.60 -1.61
CA ALA A 272 -21.43 7.64 -2.58
C ALA A 272 -20.25 6.82 -2.04
N LEU A 273 -19.22 7.48 -1.52
CA LEU A 273 -18.04 6.80 -0.97
C LEU A 273 -18.37 6.01 0.29
N ARG A 274 -19.21 6.57 1.17
CA ARG A 274 -19.69 5.86 2.36
C ARG A 274 -20.42 4.57 2.00
N GLY A 275 -21.35 4.64 1.03
CA GLY A 275 -22.06 3.46 0.53
C GLY A 275 -21.11 2.42 -0.07
N CYS A 276 -20.06 2.84 -0.79
CA CYS A 276 -19.03 1.93 -1.28
C CYS A 276 -18.32 1.20 -0.14
N VAL A 277 -17.84 1.91 0.88
CA VAL A 277 -17.10 1.30 2.01
C VAL A 277 -17.98 0.38 2.85
N GLU A 278 -19.24 0.76 3.10
CA GLU A 278 -20.23 -0.10 3.78
C GLU A 278 -20.52 -1.37 2.96
N THR A 279 -20.58 -1.25 1.63
CA THR A 279 -20.76 -2.39 0.72
C THR A 279 -19.52 -3.28 0.69
N GLU A 280 -18.30 -2.72 0.69
CA GLU A 280 -17.04 -3.48 0.82
C GLU A 280 -17.03 -4.33 2.09
N MET A 281 -17.39 -3.73 3.23
CA MET A 281 -17.52 -4.43 4.52
C MET A 281 -18.51 -5.58 4.44
N THR A 282 -19.68 -5.34 3.83
CA THR A 282 -20.74 -6.32 3.72
C THR A 282 -20.34 -7.50 2.82
N ILE A 283 -19.68 -7.23 1.68
CA ILE A 283 -19.14 -8.25 0.77
C ILE A 283 -18.16 -9.17 1.52
N MET A 284 -17.17 -8.57 2.19
CA MET A 284 -16.11 -9.32 2.87
C MET A 284 -16.66 -10.15 4.04
N SER A 285 -17.63 -9.60 4.77
CA SER A 285 -18.27 -10.27 5.91
C SER A 285 -19.17 -11.44 5.48
N ALA A 286 -20.02 -11.23 4.46
CA ALA A 286 -20.91 -12.25 3.90
C ALA A 286 -20.13 -13.43 3.29
N GLY A 287 -18.92 -13.18 2.78
CA GLY A 287 -18.07 -14.21 2.20
C GLY A 287 -18.71 -14.84 0.95
N PRO A 288 -18.57 -16.17 0.75
CA PRO A 288 -19.06 -16.81 -0.48
C PRO A 288 -20.58 -16.99 -0.54
N SER A 289 -21.32 -16.68 0.53
CA SER A 289 -22.76 -16.97 0.61
C SER A 289 -23.58 -15.94 -0.17
N ALA A 290 -23.90 -16.25 -1.43
CA ALA A 290 -24.73 -15.42 -2.29
C ALA A 290 -26.25 -15.42 -1.91
N SER A 291 -26.69 -16.29 -0.99
CA SER A 291 -28.10 -16.39 -0.58
C SER A 291 -28.43 -15.66 0.73
N SER A 292 -27.43 -15.15 1.43
CA SER A 292 -27.61 -14.42 2.68
C SER A 292 -28.36 -13.10 2.49
N ALA A 293 -29.04 -12.60 3.53
CA ALA A 293 -29.70 -11.28 3.48
C ALA A 293 -28.69 -10.18 3.11
N ALA A 294 -27.53 -10.17 3.77
CA ALA A 294 -26.42 -9.27 3.47
C ALA A 294 -25.96 -9.32 2.00
N ALA A 295 -25.93 -10.49 1.37
CA ALA A 295 -25.58 -10.59 -0.06
C ALA A 295 -26.65 -9.98 -0.96
N LYS A 296 -27.94 -10.10 -0.60
CA LYS A 296 -29.03 -9.45 -1.32
C LYS A 296 -29.00 -7.93 -1.17
N ASP A 297 -28.64 -7.43 0.02
CA ASP A 297 -28.48 -5.99 0.26
C ASP A 297 -27.35 -5.42 -0.61
N VAL A 298 -26.22 -6.15 -0.73
CA VAL A 298 -25.13 -5.81 -1.66
C VAL A 298 -25.61 -5.77 -3.10
N ASP A 299 -26.33 -6.80 -3.54
CA ASP A 299 -26.83 -6.87 -4.91
C ASP A 299 -27.80 -5.70 -5.19
N SER A 300 -28.71 -5.39 -4.26
CA SER A 300 -29.62 -4.24 -4.33
C SER A 300 -28.88 -2.90 -4.42
N PHE A 301 -27.84 -2.70 -3.61
CA PHE A 301 -27.03 -1.49 -3.66
C PHE A 301 -26.31 -1.35 -5.01
N LEU A 302 -25.77 -2.44 -5.57
CA LEU A 302 -25.11 -2.42 -6.88
C LEU A 302 -26.08 -2.09 -8.01
N GLU A 303 -27.29 -2.64 -7.99
CA GLU A 303 -28.33 -2.31 -8.96
C GLU A 303 -28.71 -0.83 -8.87
N GLU A 304 -28.98 -0.31 -7.66
CA GLU A 304 -29.27 1.10 -7.43
C GLU A 304 -28.10 1.99 -7.87
N ALA A 305 -26.87 1.62 -7.54
CA ALA A 305 -25.67 2.39 -7.88
C ALA A 305 -25.49 2.59 -9.39
N ILE A 306 -25.91 1.61 -10.20
CA ILE A 306 -25.85 1.65 -11.67
C ILE A 306 -27.04 2.42 -12.27
N LEU A 307 -28.23 2.30 -11.68
CA LEU A 307 -29.49 2.78 -12.28
C LEU A 307 -29.94 4.16 -11.77
N ARG A 308 -29.43 4.63 -10.62
CA ARG A 308 -29.77 5.94 -10.06
C ARG A 308 -29.26 7.09 -10.94
N GLU A 309 -29.86 8.27 -10.77
CA GLU A 309 -29.46 9.50 -11.48
C GLU A 309 -29.01 10.59 -10.48
N PRO A 310 -27.75 11.06 -10.53
CA PRO A 310 -26.64 10.56 -11.36
C PRO A 310 -26.10 9.20 -10.87
N PRO A 311 -25.60 8.33 -11.77
CA PRO A 311 -25.08 7.02 -11.39
C PRO A 311 -23.81 7.16 -10.54
N LEU A 312 -23.47 6.10 -9.80
CA LEU A 312 -22.19 6.03 -9.10
C LEU A 312 -21.02 6.07 -10.09
N ASN A 313 -19.82 6.47 -9.66
CA ASN A 313 -18.66 6.46 -10.54
C ASN A 313 -18.39 5.05 -11.08
N LEU A 314 -18.09 4.94 -12.39
CA LEU A 314 -17.83 3.66 -13.06
C LEU A 314 -16.79 2.82 -12.32
N TYR A 315 -15.69 3.42 -11.90
CA TYR A 315 -14.59 2.69 -11.26
C TYR A 315 -15.00 2.15 -9.89
N ASP A 316 -15.86 2.86 -9.16
CA ASP A 316 -16.38 2.39 -7.86
C ASP A 316 -17.30 1.19 -8.05
N VAL A 317 -18.21 1.24 -9.03
CA VAL A 317 -19.08 0.10 -9.37
C VAL A 317 -18.26 -1.11 -9.80
N ILE A 318 -17.30 -0.92 -10.72
CA ILE A 318 -16.43 -1.99 -11.21
C ILE A 318 -15.62 -2.59 -10.07
N LYS A 319 -15.08 -1.77 -9.17
CA LYS A 319 -14.35 -2.23 -7.97
C LYS A 319 -15.24 -3.14 -7.10
N LEU A 320 -16.47 -2.73 -6.80
CA LEU A 320 -17.40 -3.51 -5.99
C LEU A 320 -17.82 -4.82 -6.67
N LEU A 321 -18.03 -4.80 -7.99
CA LEU A 321 -18.31 -6.01 -8.77
C LEU A 321 -17.13 -6.98 -8.79
N CYS A 322 -15.90 -6.47 -8.93
CA CYS A 322 -14.69 -7.30 -8.84
C CYS A 322 -14.54 -7.93 -7.46
N LEU A 323 -14.80 -7.16 -6.38
CA LEU A 323 -14.82 -7.69 -5.02
C LEU A 323 -15.86 -8.80 -4.85
N CYS A 324 -17.09 -8.60 -5.35
CA CYS A 324 -18.12 -9.64 -5.33
C CYS A 324 -17.67 -10.91 -6.05
N SER A 325 -17.14 -10.76 -7.27
CA SER A 325 -16.61 -11.86 -8.07
C SER A 325 -15.50 -12.62 -7.34
N LEU A 326 -14.49 -11.93 -6.80
CA LEU A 326 -13.37 -12.55 -6.09
C LEU A 326 -13.80 -13.26 -4.79
N VAL A 327 -14.69 -12.64 -4.01
CA VAL A 327 -15.11 -13.18 -2.70
C VAL A 327 -16.09 -14.34 -2.84
N ARG A 328 -16.96 -14.30 -3.87
CA ARG A 328 -17.97 -15.33 -4.15
C ARG A 328 -17.45 -16.49 -5.00
N GLY A 329 -16.25 -16.37 -5.58
CA GLY A 329 -15.69 -17.38 -6.49
C GLY A 329 -16.26 -17.29 -7.91
N GLY A 330 -16.76 -16.11 -8.30
CA GLY A 330 -17.42 -15.83 -9.57
C GLY A 330 -18.88 -15.39 -9.41
N LEU A 331 -19.48 -14.95 -10.51
CA LEU A 331 -20.88 -14.53 -10.61
C LEU A 331 -21.66 -15.48 -11.51
N LYS A 332 -22.97 -15.66 -11.26
CA LYS A 332 -23.81 -16.48 -12.14
C LYS A 332 -23.82 -15.93 -13.57
N PRO A 333 -23.89 -16.77 -14.62
CA PRO A 333 -23.86 -16.33 -16.01
C PRO A 333 -24.88 -15.23 -16.34
N ASP A 334 -26.13 -15.42 -15.91
CA ASP A 334 -27.23 -14.48 -16.16
C ASP A 334 -27.01 -13.15 -15.42
N THR A 335 -26.55 -13.22 -14.17
CA THR A 335 -26.21 -12.05 -13.36
C THR A 335 -25.08 -11.24 -13.99
N LEU A 336 -24.02 -11.91 -14.45
CA LEU A 336 -22.90 -11.24 -15.12
C LEU A 336 -23.33 -10.64 -16.47
N ALA A 337 -24.17 -11.34 -17.24
CA ALA A 337 -24.75 -10.80 -18.47
C ALA A 337 -25.59 -9.54 -18.21
N TRP A 338 -26.40 -9.56 -17.16
CA TRP A 338 -27.20 -8.41 -16.74
C TRP A 338 -26.31 -7.21 -16.39
N TYR A 339 -25.29 -7.39 -15.53
CA TYR A 339 -24.38 -6.30 -15.17
C TYR A 339 -23.67 -5.71 -16.39
N ARG A 340 -23.19 -6.55 -17.33
CA ARG A 340 -22.57 -6.06 -18.57
C ARG A 340 -23.50 -5.17 -19.37
N GLN A 341 -24.76 -5.59 -19.52
CA GLN A 341 -25.76 -4.83 -20.25
C GLN A 341 -26.04 -3.49 -19.55
N GLN A 342 -26.31 -3.50 -18.25
CA GLN A 342 -26.62 -2.27 -17.51
C GLN A 342 -25.45 -1.30 -17.48
N LEU A 343 -24.22 -1.79 -17.29
CA LEU A 343 -23.02 -0.96 -17.35
C LEU A 343 -22.87 -0.27 -18.72
N CYS A 344 -23.13 -0.99 -19.82
CA CYS A 344 -23.08 -0.40 -21.17
C CYS A 344 -24.18 0.63 -21.41
N HIS A 345 -25.38 0.40 -20.87
CA HIS A 345 -26.49 1.34 -20.97
C HIS A 345 -26.23 2.62 -20.16
N THR A 346 -25.70 2.51 -18.94
CA THR A 346 -25.45 3.64 -18.04
C THR A 346 -24.19 4.43 -18.42
N TYR A 347 -23.07 3.75 -18.70
CA TYR A 347 -21.76 4.41 -18.89
C TYR A 347 -21.28 4.44 -20.34
N GLY A 348 -22.05 3.85 -21.26
CA GLY A 348 -21.75 3.77 -22.68
C GLY A 348 -20.91 2.57 -23.09
N HIS A 349 -21.01 2.17 -24.36
CA HIS A 349 -20.37 0.97 -24.91
C HIS A 349 -18.84 1.06 -25.00
N GLN A 350 -18.26 2.25 -24.80
CA GLN A 350 -16.81 2.48 -24.74
C GLN A 350 -16.12 1.69 -23.62
N ILE A 351 -16.86 1.21 -22.62
CA ILE A 351 -16.32 0.43 -21.51
C ILE A 351 -16.11 -1.06 -21.84
N LEU A 352 -16.58 -1.55 -22.98
CA LEU A 352 -16.48 -2.96 -23.36
C LEU A 352 -15.04 -3.51 -23.29
N PRO A 353 -14.00 -2.80 -23.76
CA PRO A 353 -12.62 -3.27 -23.61
C PRO A 353 -12.23 -3.51 -22.15
N LEU A 354 -12.62 -2.63 -21.22
CA LEU A 354 -12.38 -2.81 -19.78
C LEU A 354 -13.05 -4.09 -19.27
N LEU A 355 -14.33 -4.29 -19.58
CA LEU A 355 -15.07 -5.49 -19.15
C LEU A 355 -14.41 -6.78 -19.66
N VAL A 356 -13.99 -6.79 -20.92
CA VAL A 356 -13.28 -7.93 -21.53
C VAL A 356 -11.95 -8.20 -20.82
N GLN A 357 -11.20 -7.17 -20.45
CA GLN A 357 -9.93 -7.36 -19.75
C GLN A 357 -10.14 -7.85 -18.32
N LEU A 358 -11.15 -7.34 -17.61
CA LEU A 358 -11.50 -7.81 -16.26
C LEU A 358 -11.89 -9.30 -16.27
N GLU A 359 -12.65 -9.74 -17.28
CA GLU A 359 -12.96 -11.17 -17.48
C GLU A 359 -11.69 -12.00 -17.75
N LYS A 360 -10.79 -11.54 -18.63
CA LYS A 360 -9.54 -12.25 -18.95
C LYS A 360 -8.60 -12.43 -17.75
N MET A 361 -8.63 -11.49 -16.80
CA MET A 361 -7.83 -11.53 -15.58
C MET A 361 -8.52 -12.26 -14.43
N ASP A 362 -9.72 -12.84 -14.66
CA ASP A 362 -10.59 -13.41 -13.63
C ASP A 362 -10.92 -12.43 -12.49
N LEU A 363 -10.93 -11.11 -12.74
CA LEU A 363 -11.37 -10.13 -11.76
C LEU A 363 -12.90 -10.05 -11.72
N LEU A 364 -13.53 -10.19 -12.88
CA LEU A 364 -14.99 -10.25 -13.03
C LEU A 364 -15.33 -11.44 -13.92
N SER A 365 -15.63 -12.60 -13.35
CA SER A 365 -15.79 -13.85 -14.11
C SER A 365 -16.95 -14.70 -13.62
N VAL A 366 -17.33 -15.71 -14.41
CA VAL A 366 -18.36 -16.69 -14.02
C VAL A 366 -17.84 -17.65 -12.96
N GLU A 367 -16.60 -18.10 -13.13
CA GLU A 367 -15.87 -18.91 -12.18
C GLU A 367 -14.52 -18.25 -11.95
N ASN A 368 -14.10 -18.14 -10.69
CA ASN A 368 -12.88 -17.46 -10.32
C ASN A 368 -11.82 -18.46 -9.85
N ARG A 369 -10.60 -18.37 -10.41
CA ARG A 369 -9.45 -19.17 -9.95
C ARG A 369 -8.93 -18.72 -8.58
N PHE A 370 -9.26 -17.49 -8.19
CA PHE A 370 -8.99 -16.95 -6.87
C PHE A 370 -9.92 -17.61 -5.84
N ASP A 371 -9.50 -18.76 -5.29
CA ASP A 371 -10.25 -19.51 -4.27
C ASP A 371 -10.19 -18.81 -2.90
N PHE A 372 -10.89 -17.67 -2.81
CA PHE A 372 -10.97 -16.88 -1.58
C PHE A 372 -11.50 -17.68 -0.38
N PRO A 373 -12.55 -18.52 -0.48
CA PRO A 373 -13.06 -19.26 0.67
C PRO A 373 -12.02 -20.18 1.31
N LYS A 374 -11.19 -20.84 0.49
CA LYS A 374 -10.08 -21.65 0.96
C LYS A 374 -8.99 -20.79 1.58
N MET A 375 -8.54 -19.76 0.88
CA MET A 375 -7.45 -18.89 1.36
C MET A 375 -7.83 -18.15 2.65
N ARG A 376 -9.08 -17.67 2.75
CA ARG A 376 -9.64 -17.03 3.95
C ARG A 376 -9.40 -17.86 5.20
N LYS A 377 -9.68 -19.17 5.13
CA LYS A 377 -9.49 -20.12 6.24
C LYS A 377 -8.02 -20.47 6.46
N GLN A 378 -7.30 -20.82 5.38
CA GLN A 378 -5.91 -21.27 5.48
C GLN A 378 -4.96 -20.19 6.01
N LEU A 379 -5.21 -18.94 5.65
CA LEU A 379 -4.34 -17.80 5.96
C LEU A 379 -4.90 -16.87 7.03
N LEU A 380 -6.06 -17.19 7.63
CA LEU A 380 -6.75 -16.35 8.62
C LEU A 380 -6.87 -14.90 8.15
N LEU A 381 -7.43 -14.73 6.94
CA LEU A 381 -7.52 -13.44 6.28
C LEU A 381 -8.54 -12.51 6.96
N MET A 382 -9.49 -13.05 7.72
CA MET A 382 -10.59 -12.30 8.29
C MET A 382 -10.59 -12.39 9.82
N ARG A 383 -10.83 -11.25 10.47
CA ARG A 383 -11.06 -11.15 11.94
C ARG A 383 -12.39 -10.47 12.30
N GLY A 384 -13.11 -9.96 11.30
CA GLY A 384 -14.28 -9.10 11.50
C GLY A 384 -13.87 -7.65 11.81
N ALA A 385 -14.86 -6.77 11.88
CA ALA A 385 -14.61 -5.35 12.11
C ALA A 385 -13.89 -5.12 13.45
N LEU A 386 -12.87 -4.27 13.43
CA LEU A 386 -12.07 -3.86 14.59
C LEU A 386 -12.56 -2.50 15.09
N ASP A 387 -12.58 -2.33 16.41
CA ASP A 387 -12.88 -1.04 17.02
C ASP A 387 -11.64 -0.13 17.10
N ASP A 388 -11.85 1.11 17.53
CA ASP A 388 -10.77 2.09 17.62
C ASP A 388 -9.67 1.66 18.62
N GLU A 389 -10.00 0.93 19.69
CA GLU A 389 -9.02 0.45 20.67
C GLU A 389 -8.15 -0.70 20.12
N ASP A 390 -8.76 -1.66 19.41
CA ASP A 390 -8.06 -2.72 18.69
C ASP A 390 -7.06 -2.15 17.67
N THR A 391 -7.43 -1.05 17.00
CA THR A 391 -6.55 -0.38 16.03
C THR A 391 -5.50 0.54 16.67
N ARG A 392 -5.76 1.05 17.87
CA ARG A 392 -4.78 1.81 18.65
C ARG A 392 -3.63 0.93 19.13
N HIS A 393 -3.96 -0.31 19.49
CA HIS A 393 -3.00 -1.31 19.97
C HIS A 393 -3.04 -2.59 19.13
N PRO A 394 -2.63 -2.51 17.84
CA PRO A 394 -2.82 -3.60 16.92
C PRO A 394 -2.00 -4.83 17.32
N SER A 395 -2.68 -5.97 17.35
CA SER A 395 -2.10 -7.28 17.63
C SER A 395 -1.66 -8.02 16.36
N ASP A 396 -2.26 -7.70 15.22
CA ASP A 396 -1.98 -8.33 13.92
C ASP A 396 -2.28 -7.35 12.78
N ILE A 397 -1.89 -7.71 11.55
CA ILE A 397 -1.98 -6.87 10.34
C ILE A 397 -3.41 -6.60 9.84
N HIS A 398 -4.46 -7.06 10.53
CA HIS A 398 -5.85 -6.74 10.19
C HIS A 398 -6.19 -5.26 10.37
N PHE A 399 -5.43 -4.51 11.19
CA PHE A 399 -5.71 -3.10 11.48
C PHE A 399 -5.60 -2.16 10.25
N MET A 400 -5.01 -2.63 9.16
CA MET A 400 -4.94 -1.90 7.88
C MET A 400 -6.33 -1.69 7.27
N PHE A 401 -7.20 -2.68 7.45
CA PHE A 401 -8.57 -2.69 6.94
C PHE A 401 -9.53 -2.97 8.11
N PRO A 402 -9.64 -2.07 9.09
CA PRO A 402 -10.36 -2.32 10.32
C PRO A 402 -11.85 -2.53 10.11
N TYR A 403 -12.47 -1.93 9.09
CA TYR A 403 -13.90 -2.14 8.82
C TYR A 403 -14.22 -3.52 8.23
N THR A 404 -13.40 -4.02 7.32
CA THR A 404 -13.59 -5.37 6.77
C THR A 404 -12.96 -6.44 7.67
N GLY A 405 -11.98 -6.06 8.49
CA GLY A 405 -11.19 -7.00 9.28
C GLY A 405 -10.29 -7.87 8.40
N TYR A 406 -9.84 -7.36 7.25
CA TYR A 406 -9.04 -8.10 6.28
C TYR A 406 -7.53 -7.94 6.55
N ALA A 407 -6.80 -9.03 6.51
CA ALA A 407 -5.34 -9.06 6.48
C ALA A 407 -4.86 -9.29 5.03
N PRO A 408 -3.96 -8.44 4.48
CA PRO A 408 -3.39 -8.64 3.15
C PRO A 408 -2.90 -10.06 2.92
N MET A 409 -3.47 -10.74 1.93
CA MET A 409 -3.12 -12.11 1.60
C MET A 409 -1.67 -12.24 1.13
N SER A 410 -1.16 -11.25 0.38
CA SER A 410 0.25 -11.17 -0.04
C SER A 410 1.22 -11.27 1.15
N ILE A 411 0.88 -10.63 2.27
CA ILE A 411 1.68 -10.63 3.49
C ILE A 411 1.48 -11.91 4.28
N ARG A 412 0.28 -12.50 4.28
CA ARG A 412 0.05 -13.82 4.88
C ARG A 412 0.81 -14.93 4.16
N LEU A 413 0.86 -14.89 2.83
CA LEU A 413 1.67 -15.81 2.03
C LEU A 413 3.15 -15.68 2.38
N LEU A 414 3.64 -14.45 2.55
CA LEU A 414 4.99 -14.20 3.04
C LEU A 414 5.19 -14.79 4.45
N GLN A 415 4.31 -14.49 5.41
CA GLN A 415 4.40 -15.00 6.77
C GLN A 415 4.42 -16.53 6.80
N GLU A 416 3.58 -17.20 6.03
CA GLU A 416 3.55 -18.66 5.92
C GLU A 416 4.84 -19.21 5.29
N SER A 417 5.34 -18.59 4.23
CA SER A 417 6.59 -19.00 3.57
C SER A 417 7.83 -18.86 4.47
N LEU A 418 7.78 -17.94 5.43
CA LEU A 418 8.84 -17.71 6.42
C LEU A 418 8.62 -18.47 7.73
N GLY A 419 7.52 -19.24 7.85
CA GLY A 419 7.19 -19.97 9.07
C GLY A 419 6.84 -19.07 10.26
N MET A 420 6.37 -17.85 10.02
CA MET A 420 6.00 -16.91 11.07
C MET A 420 4.74 -17.38 11.81
N LYS A 421 4.77 -17.30 13.14
CA LYS A 421 3.63 -17.67 13.98
C LYS A 421 2.63 -16.51 14.08
N TYR A 422 1.55 -16.59 13.32
CA TYR A 422 0.41 -15.65 13.43
C TYR A 422 -0.91 -16.37 13.74
N LYS A 423 -1.01 -17.68 13.46
CA LYS A 423 -2.25 -18.47 13.65
C LYS A 423 -2.65 -18.69 15.11
N THR A 424 -1.76 -18.41 16.06
CA THR A 424 -2.05 -18.47 17.50
C THR A 424 -2.73 -17.21 18.03
N LEU A 425 -2.85 -16.16 17.22
CA LEU A 425 -3.32 -14.83 17.67
C LEU A 425 -4.83 -14.59 17.47
N ALA A 426 -5.56 -15.43 16.72
CA ALA A 426 -6.96 -15.18 16.37
C ALA A 426 -7.87 -16.41 16.55
N LYS A 427 -8.89 -16.29 17.41
CA LYS A 427 -10.13 -17.06 17.28
C LYS A 427 -11.05 -16.27 16.35
N ASP A 428 -11.35 -16.82 15.18
CA ASP A 428 -12.28 -16.23 14.23
C ASP A 428 -13.74 -16.43 14.71
N PRO A 429 -14.50 -15.37 15.03
CA PRO A 429 -15.91 -15.52 15.42
C PRO A 429 -16.80 -15.99 14.26
N THR A 430 -16.37 -15.81 13.00
CA THR A 430 -17.14 -16.21 11.80
C THR A 430 -16.95 -17.67 11.40
N SER A 431 -15.90 -18.33 11.92
CA SER A 431 -15.65 -19.75 11.67
C SER A 431 -16.69 -20.69 12.32
N SER A 432 -17.43 -20.21 13.33
CA SER A 432 -18.46 -20.98 14.03
C SER A 432 -19.73 -21.23 13.19
N LEU A 433 -20.01 -20.39 12.19
CA LEU A 433 -21.21 -20.52 11.34
C LEU A 433 -21.05 -21.53 10.18
N LEU A 434 -19.84 -22.03 9.93
CA LEU A 434 -19.55 -22.97 8.85
C LEU A 434 -19.30 -24.41 9.34
N SER A 435 -19.40 -24.65 10.64
CA SER A 435 -19.22 -25.98 11.26
C SER A 435 -20.51 -26.84 11.27
N LEU A 436 -21.68 -26.25 10.98
CA LEU A 436 -22.97 -26.93 11.12
C LEU A 436 -23.48 -27.67 9.86
N GLY A 437 -22.57 -28.22 9.06
CA GLY A 437 -22.94 -28.78 7.75
C GLY A 437 -22.01 -29.87 7.22
N SER A 438 -21.65 -30.87 8.03
CA SER A 438 -21.23 -32.17 7.49
C SER A 438 -21.46 -33.26 8.53
N GLY A 439 -22.48 -34.07 8.27
CA GLY A 439 -22.81 -35.23 9.08
C GLY A 439 -21.75 -36.32 8.97
N SER A 440 -21.53 -36.99 10.10
CA SER A 440 -21.04 -38.36 10.28
C SER A 440 -20.69 -39.14 9.01
N GLY A 441 -19.40 -39.45 8.86
CA GLY A 441 -18.87 -40.30 7.80
C GLY A 441 -17.48 -40.80 8.18
N ASN A 442 -17.45 -41.81 9.05
CA ASN A 442 -16.26 -42.57 9.42
C ASN A 442 -15.64 -43.20 8.16
N ASN A 443 -14.38 -42.90 7.82
CA ASN A 443 -13.55 -43.82 7.07
C ASN A 443 -12.05 -43.50 7.16
N SER A 444 -11.35 -44.42 7.80
CA SER A 444 -9.92 -44.64 7.73
C SER A 444 -9.46 -44.91 6.29
N SER A 445 -8.46 -44.17 5.82
CA SER A 445 -7.44 -44.76 4.94
C SER A 445 -6.15 -43.94 4.98
N SER A 446 -5.08 -44.69 5.15
CA SER A 446 -3.68 -44.35 5.28
C SER A 446 -3.08 -43.75 4.00
N HIS A 447 -2.34 -42.65 4.11
CA HIS A 447 -1.24 -42.35 3.18
C HIS A 447 -0.07 -41.63 3.87
N HIS A 448 1.05 -42.35 3.90
CA HIS A 448 2.45 -42.00 4.12
C HIS A 448 2.83 -40.60 4.65
N SER A 449 3.23 -40.59 5.93
CA SER A 449 4.18 -39.62 6.49
C SER A 449 5.60 -39.91 6.01
N MET A 450 6.26 -38.94 5.37
CA MET A 450 7.72 -38.88 5.24
C MET A 450 8.21 -37.65 6.02
N SER A 451 8.75 -37.93 7.20
CA SER A 451 9.80 -37.21 7.94
C SER A 451 9.82 -35.68 7.89
N SER A 452 9.18 -35.06 8.89
CA SER A 452 9.42 -33.70 9.36
C SER A 452 10.58 -33.69 10.37
N GLU A 453 11.82 -33.81 9.90
CA GLU A 453 13.02 -33.71 10.77
C GLU A 453 14.00 -32.58 10.38
N ALA A 454 13.55 -31.60 9.58
CA ALA A 454 14.40 -30.44 9.22
C ALA A 454 14.02 -29.11 9.90
N ALA A 455 12.96 -29.07 10.72
CA ALA A 455 12.41 -27.82 11.24
C ALA A 455 12.88 -27.41 12.65
N SER A 456 13.73 -28.21 13.32
CA SER A 456 14.16 -27.95 14.70
C SER A 456 15.56 -27.35 14.86
N ASN A 457 16.28 -27.06 13.77
CA ASN A 457 17.68 -26.61 13.86
C ASN A 457 17.93 -25.10 13.66
N TYR A 458 16.89 -24.27 13.56
CA TYR A 458 17.09 -22.82 13.38
C TYR A 458 17.22 -22.02 14.69
N ASP A 459 16.93 -22.63 15.85
CA ASP A 459 16.81 -21.89 17.11
C ASP A 459 18.08 -21.89 17.99
N SER A 460 19.24 -22.25 17.44
CA SER A 460 20.52 -22.22 18.21
C SER A 460 21.78 -21.88 17.41
N ALA A 461 21.68 -21.44 16.15
CA ALA A 461 22.86 -21.18 15.32
C ALA A 461 23.11 -19.70 14.96
N ASN A 462 22.14 -18.79 15.13
CA ASN A 462 22.32 -17.37 14.86
C ASN A 462 22.12 -16.56 16.14
N GLY A 463 23.23 -16.15 16.79
CA GLY A 463 23.19 -15.27 17.94
C GLY A 463 22.45 -13.97 17.63
N GLY A 464 21.18 -13.86 18.05
CA GLY A 464 20.37 -12.63 18.08
C GLY A 464 20.22 -11.82 16.78
N LYS A 465 20.74 -12.29 15.63
CA LYS A 465 20.79 -11.52 14.39
C LYS A 465 19.51 -11.72 13.58
N ARG A 466 18.80 -10.62 13.29
CA ARG A 466 17.63 -10.62 12.41
C ARG A 466 18.02 -11.08 11.01
N THR A 467 17.18 -11.91 10.38
CA THR A 467 17.33 -12.31 8.98
C THR A 467 16.82 -11.20 8.06
N ASN A 468 17.66 -10.71 7.15
CA ASN A 468 17.27 -9.66 6.21
C ASN A 468 16.54 -10.27 5.00
N VAL A 469 15.29 -9.85 4.79
CA VAL A 469 14.43 -10.36 3.72
C VAL A 469 14.12 -9.24 2.74
N LEU A 470 14.54 -9.38 1.49
CA LEU A 470 14.11 -8.53 0.39
C LEU A 470 12.78 -9.06 -0.14
N VAL A 471 11.70 -8.31 0.02
CA VAL A 471 10.38 -8.63 -0.52
C VAL A 471 10.15 -7.81 -1.79
N TYR A 472 9.95 -8.46 -2.92
CA TYR A 472 9.82 -7.82 -4.22
C TYR A 472 8.40 -7.98 -4.80
N TYR A 473 7.64 -6.90 -4.89
CA TYR A 473 6.33 -6.89 -5.53
C TYR A 473 6.42 -6.64 -7.05
N VAL A 474 5.89 -7.56 -7.83
CA VAL A 474 5.79 -7.48 -9.29
C VAL A 474 4.36 -7.13 -9.69
N GLY A 475 4.15 -5.95 -10.26
CA GLY A 475 2.82 -5.41 -10.57
C GLY A 475 2.31 -4.39 -9.55
N GLY A 476 3.11 -4.09 -8.52
CA GLY A 476 2.87 -2.98 -7.59
C GLY A 476 2.61 -3.42 -6.14
N VAL A 477 2.86 -2.51 -5.19
CA VAL A 477 2.57 -2.69 -3.76
C VAL A 477 1.67 -1.55 -3.29
N THR A 478 0.74 -1.83 -2.37
CA THR A 478 -0.15 -0.80 -1.81
C THR A 478 0.45 -0.16 -0.57
N VAL A 479 0.02 1.06 -0.25
CA VAL A 479 0.40 1.74 1.00
C VAL A 479 0.02 0.90 2.22
N ALA A 480 -1.15 0.27 2.22
CA ALA A 480 -1.58 -0.60 3.31
C ALA A 480 -0.62 -1.77 3.54
N GLU A 481 -0.08 -2.35 2.46
CA GLU A 481 0.92 -3.41 2.58
C GLU A 481 2.25 -2.87 3.12
N LEU A 482 2.67 -1.68 2.70
CA LEU A 482 3.86 -1.01 3.26
C LEU A 482 3.69 -0.74 4.76
N THR A 483 2.53 -0.27 5.21
CA THR A 483 2.23 -0.08 6.63
C THR A 483 2.31 -1.40 7.40
N ALA A 484 1.78 -2.49 6.84
CA ALA A 484 1.90 -3.81 7.46
C ALA A 484 3.36 -4.28 7.56
N PHE A 485 4.22 -3.99 6.57
CA PHE A 485 5.66 -4.27 6.69
C PHE A 485 6.34 -3.45 7.79
N ARG A 486 5.99 -2.16 7.93
CA ARG A 486 6.49 -1.31 9.03
C ARG A 486 6.08 -1.89 10.38
N PHE A 487 4.82 -2.27 10.52
CA PHE A 487 4.30 -2.94 11.71
C PHE A 487 5.06 -4.23 12.03
N LEU A 488 5.26 -5.11 11.03
CA LEU A 488 6.00 -6.36 11.23
C LEU A 488 7.47 -6.10 11.62
N ASN A 489 8.13 -5.11 11.03
CA ASN A 489 9.51 -4.74 11.40
C ASN A 489 9.63 -4.29 12.87
N GLN A 490 8.55 -3.73 13.44
CA GLN A 490 8.50 -3.29 14.84
C GLN A 490 8.10 -4.42 15.81
N LYS A 491 7.14 -5.27 15.45
CA LYS A 491 6.50 -6.23 16.37
C LYS A 491 7.22 -7.56 16.54
N GLN A 492 8.09 -7.95 15.62
CA GLN A 492 8.86 -9.20 15.71
C GLN A 492 10.37 -8.95 15.62
N SER A 493 11.14 -9.95 16.05
CA SER A 493 12.61 -9.89 16.17
C SER A 493 13.36 -10.87 15.27
N HIS A 494 12.67 -11.71 14.50
CA HIS A 494 13.29 -12.75 13.67
C HIS A 494 13.74 -12.23 12.28
N PHE A 495 12.97 -11.30 11.70
CA PHE A 495 13.14 -10.82 10.34
C PHE A 495 13.24 -9.29 10.28
N THR A 496 13.97 -8.79 9.29
CA THR A 496 13.93 -7.39 8.87
C THR A 496 13.52 -7.36 7.40
N PHE A 497 12.38 -6.74 7.10
CA PHE A 497 11.84 -6.64 5.75
C PHE A 497 12.32 -5.36 5.06
N PHE A 498 12.87 -5.53 3.86
CA PHE A 498 13.16 -4.47 2.90
C PHE A 498 12.26 -4.68 1.68
N ILE A 499 11.62 -3.63 1.20
CA ILE A 499 10.58 -3.74 0.18
C ILE A 499 11.12 -3.16 -1.11
N ALA A 500 11.04 -3.95 -2.18
CA ALA A 500 11.23 -3.52 -3.54
C ALA A 500 9.92 -3.69 -4.30
N ALA A 501 9.61 -2.79 -5.24
CA ALA A 501 8.42 -2.92 -6.05
C ALA A 501 8.63 -2.38 -7.46
N THR A 502 7.84 -2.87 -8.42
CA THR A 502 7.78 -2.25 -9.74
C THR A 502 7.16 -0.84 -9.68
N SER A 503 6.17 -0.64 -8.81
CA SER A 503 5.47 0.64 -8.59
C SER A 503 4.70 0.64 -7.27
N ILE A 504 4.22 1.81 -6.82
CA ILE A 504 3.22 1.93 -5.76
C ILE A 504 1.84 2.00 -6.41
N CYS A 505 0.90 1.15 -5.99
CA CYS A 505 -0.41 1.02 -6.63
C CYS A 505 -1.59 1.12 -5.65
N ASN A 506 -2.78 1.38 -6.19
CA ASN A 506 -4.06 1.31 -5.48
C ASN A 506 -5.18 0.95 -6.46
N GLY A 507 -6.41 0.78 -5.97
CA GLY A 507 -7.56 0.36 -6.78
C GLY A 507 -7.86 1.29 -7.96
N SER A 508 -7.74 2.61 -7.77
CA SER A 508 -7.98 3.56 -8.87
C SER A 508 -6.90 3.46 -9.96
N ARG A 509 -5.63 3.32 -9.58
CA ARG A 509 -4.52 3.12 -10.54
C ARG A 509 -4.64 1.78 -11.25
N LEU A 510 -5.05 0.73 -10.54
CA LEU A 510 -5.32 -0.59 -11.11
C LEU A 510 -6.36 -0.50 -12.23
N LEU A 511 -7.55 0.03 -11.94
CA LEU A 511 -8.63 0.05 -12.93
C LEU A 511 -8.32 0.97 -14.13
N ARG A 512 -7.63 2.08 -13.90
CA ARG A 512 -7.13 2.95 -14.99
C ARG A 512 -6.02 2.31 -15.82
N ALA A 513 -5.25 1.37 -15.27
CA ALA A 513 -4.23 0.64 -16.02
C ALA A 513 -4.84 -0.49 -16.88
N ILE A 514 -6.09 -0.88 -16.59
CA ILE A 514 -6.84 -1.91 -17.32
C ILE A 514 -7.63 -1.32 -18.48
N TYR A 515 -8.23 -0.14 -18.25
CA TYR A 515 -8.90 0.67 -19.27
C TYR A 515 -7.88 1.25 -20.24
#